data_AF-A0AAP0PZR1-F1
#
_entry.id   AF-A0AAP0PZR1-F1
#
_cell.length_a   1.000
_cell.length_b   1.000
_cell.length_c   1.000
_cell.angle_alpha   90.00
_cell.angle_beta   90.00
_cell.angle_gamma   90.00
#
_symmetry.space_group_name_H-M   'P 1'
#
loop_
_entity.id
_entity.type
_entity.pdbx_description
1 polymer ?
#
loop_
_entity_poly.entity_id
_entity_poly.type
_entity_poly.pdbx_seq_one_letter_code
_entity_poly.pdbx_strand_id
1 'polypeptide(L)'
;MSDPELVKGLRAHTDAGGVILLFQDDKVGGLQVLKDGEWIDVQPLENSIVINTGDQIEVLSNGRYKSVWHRVLASRDGNRRSIASFYNPSLNATIAPAPQLIESVTEVANDHDQQAYPEFVFGDYMSVYAKHKFLPKEPRFQAVTAIKK
;
A
#
# COMPACT_ATOMS: atom_id res chain seq x y z
N MET A 1 28.09 -11.85 -6.91
CA MET A 1 27.12 -11.57 -5.82
C MET A 1 27.00 -10.06 -5.70
N SER A 2 25.80 -9.50 -5.73
CA SER A 2 25.55 -8.06 -5.60
C SER A 2 25.81 -7.58 -4.16
N ASP A 3 26.35 -6.38 -4.00
CA ASP A 3 26.50 -5.75 -2.69
C ASP A 3 25.12 -5.31 -2.14
N PRO A 4 24.65 -5.83 -0.99
CA PRO A 4 23.36 -5.46 -0.41
C PRO A 4 23.25 -4.00 0.01
N GLU A 5 24.38 -3.33 0.28
CA GLU A 5 24.40 -1.88 0.55
C GLU A 5 24.09 -1.08 -0.73
N LEU A 6 24.38 -1.65 -1.91
CA LEU A 6 24.19 -1.01 -3.20
C LEU A 6 22.87 -1.39 -3.88
N VAL A 7 22.21 -2.46 -3.43
CA VAL A 7 20.98 -2.98 -4.07
C VAL A 7 19.96 -3.41 -3.02
N LYS A 8 18.76 -2.82 -3.07
CA LYS A 8 17.61 -3.28 -2.29
C LYS A 8 16.97 -4.50 -2.97
N GLY A 9 16.53 -5.48 -2.18
CA GLY A 9 15.72 -6.59 -2.68
C GLY A 9 14.43 -6.11 -3.32
N LEU A 10 13.75 -5.15 -2.68
CA LEU A 10 12.61 -4.43 -3.25
C LEU A 10 12.62 -2.97 -2.76
N ARG A 11 12.53 -2.03 -3.69
CA ARG A 11 12.47 -0.59 -3.38
C ARG A 11 11.21 -0.24 -2.60
N ALA A 12 11.27 0.86 -1.85
CA ALA A 12 10.16 1.36 -1.07
C ALA A 12 8.95 1.67 -1.96
N HIS A 13 7.77 1.18 -1.56
CA HIS A 13 6.49 1.46 -2.21
C HIS A 13 5.35 1.22 -1.22
N THR A 14 4.14 1.61 -1.61
CA THR A 14 2.89 1.13 -1.00
C THR A 14 2.20 0.20 -2.00
N ASP A 15 1.36 -0.70 -1.53
CA ASP A 15 0.65 -1.61 -2.42
C ASP A 15 -0.58 -0.94 -3.03
N ALA A 16 -0.77 -1.06 -4.34
CA ALA A 16 -1.92 -0.49 -5.04
C ALA A 16 -3.27 -1.09 -4.61
N GLY A 17 -3.25 -2.28 -4.02
CA GLY A 17 -4.38 -3.19 -3.92
C GLY A 17 -5.33 -2.96 -2.74
N GLY A 18 -6.10 -4.01 -2.44
CA GLY A 18 -6.97 -4.08 -1.27
C GLY A 18 -6.23 -4.58 -0.04
N VAL A 19 -6.29 -5.88 0.21
CA VAL A 19 -5.62 -6.52 1.36
C VAL A 19 -4.53 -7.46 0.86
N ILE A 20 -3.39 -7.43 1.53
CA ILE A 20 -2.23 -8.25 1.21
C ILE A 20 -2.03 -9.25 2.34
N LEU A 21 -1.91 -10.52 1.97
CA LEU A 21 -1.60 -11.62 2.88
C LEU A 21 -0.24 -12.18 2.49
N LEU A 22 0.73 -12.06 3.40
CA LEU A 22 2.11 -12.45 3.16
C LEU A 22 2.50 -13.60 4.08
N PHE A 23 2.80 -14.74 3.46
CA PHE A 23 3.54 -15.82 4.08
C PHE A 23 5.03 -15.64 3.76
N GLN A 24 5.76 -15.04 4.70
CA GLN A 24 7.19 -14.79 4.56
C GLN A 24 8.04 -15.92 5.15
N ASP A 25 9.34 -15.83 4.93
CA ASP A 25 10.33 -16.64 5.63
C ASP A 25 10.20 -16.48 7.16
N ASP A 26 10.39 -17.57 7.89
CA ASP A 26 10.30 -17.62 9.35
C ASP A 26 11.66 -17.44 10.05
N LYS A 27 12.75 -17.34 9.28
CA LYS A 27 14.12 -17.13 9.81
C LYS A 27 14.81 -15.94 9.17
N VAL A 28 14.69 -15.77 7.85
CA VAL A 28 15.40 -14.72 7.11
C VAL A 28 14.53 -13.46 7.02
N GLY A 29 14.93 -12.43 7.77
CA GLY A 29 14.27 -11.11 7.75
C GLY A 29 14.53 -10.30 6.48
N GLY A 30 14.10 -9.04 6.50
CA GLY A 30 14.42 -8.05 5.47
C GLY A 30 13.24 -7.17 5.04
N LEU A 31 11.99 -7.57 5.33
CA LEU A 31 10.84 -6.71 5.15
C LEU A 31 10.83 -5.62 6.22
N GLN A 32 10.73 -4.36 5.78
CA GLN A 32 10.61 -3.19 6.65
C GLN A 32 9.39 -2.36 6.27
N VAL A 33 8.73 -1.79 7.27
CA VAL A 33 7.64 -0.81 7.12
C VAL A 33 8.09 0.54 7.67
N LEU A 34 7.64 1.63 7.07
CA LEU A 34 7.90 2.99 7.55
C LEU A 34 6.81 3.41 8.54
N LYS A 35 7.18 3.67 9.78
CA LYS A 35 6.26 4.15 10.82
C LYS A 35 6.94 5.30 11.57
N ASP A 36 6.23 6.41 11.72
CA ASP A 36 6.71 7.58 12.47
C ASP A 36 8.09 8.11 12.00
N GLY A 37 8.37 7.97 10.70
CA GLY A 37 9.64 8.38 10.08
C GLY A 37 10.75 7.33 10.14
N GLU A 38 10.53 6.20 10.80
CA GLU A 38 11.52 5.15 11.02
C GLU A 38 11.16 3.85 10.29
N TRP A 39 12.18 3.16 9.78
CA TRP A 39 12.03 1.84 9.18
C TRP A 39 12.06 0.77 10.26
N ILE A 40 10.97 0.02 10.40
CA ILE A 40 10.81 -1.03 11.40
C ILE A 40 10.77 -2.38 10.70
N ASP A 41 11.58 -3.33 11.16
CA ASP A 41 11.58 -4.71 10.66
C ASP A 41 10.29 -5.45 11.02
N VAL A 42 9.69 -6.10 10.03
CA VAL A 42 8.62 -7.07 10.25
C VAL A 42 9.28 -8.40 10.58
N GLN A 43 9.28 -8.76 11.86
CA GLN A 43 10.00 -9.93 12.36
C GLN A 43 9.51 -11.22 11.70
N PRO A 44 10.42 -12.10 11.26
CA PRO A 44 10.08 -13.47 10.89
C PRO A 44 9.43 -14.19 12.07
N LEU A 45 8.29 -14.84 11.82
CA LEU A 45 7.56 -15.59 12.83
C LEU A 45 6.98 -16.86 12.21
N GLU A 46 7.29 -18.00 12.83
CA GLU A 46 6.83 -19.31 12.38
C GLU A 46 5.29 -19.38 12.37
N ASN A 47 4.73 -20.04 11.36
CA ASN A 47 3.28 -20.27 11.21
C ASN A 47 2.43 -18.98 11.26
N SER A 48 2.98 -17.86 10.79
CA SER A 48 2.30 -16.56 10.80
C SER A 48 2.00 -16.04 9.38
N ILE A 49 1.04 -15.12 9.31
CA ILE A 49 0.74 -14.33 8.12
C ILE A 49 0.87 -12.85 8.48
N VAL A 50 1.66 -12.14 7.70
CA VAL A 50 1.70 -10.67 7.75
C VAL A 50 0.55 -10.14 6.91
N ILE A 51 -0.22 -9.21 7.48
CA ILE A 51 -1.33 -8.55 6.79
C ILE A 51 -1.02 -7.07 6.66
N ASN A 52 -1.19 -6.52 5.46
CA ASN A 52 -1.19 -5.08 5.25
C ASN A 52 -2.32 -4.63 4.31
N THR A 53 -2.71 -3.37 4.47
CA THR A 53 -3.68 -2.69 3.62
C THR A 53 -2.95 -1.97 2.49
N GLY A 54 -3.56 -2.01 1.30
CA GLY A 54 -3.14 -1.24 0.14
C GLY A 54 -3.94 0.05 -0.03
N ASP A 55 -3.61 0.77 -1.08
CA ASP A 55 -4.11 2.11 -1.39
C ASP A 55 -5.65 2.12 -1.56
N GLN A 56 -6.28 1.02 -1.96
CA GLN A 56 -7.74 0.98 -2.11
C GLN A 56 -8.47 0.97 -0.77
N ILE A 57 -7.92 0.30 0.25
CA ILE A 57 -8.50 0.33 1.61
C ILE A 57 -8.34 1.73 2.22
N GLU A 58 -7.24 2.43 1.90
CA GLU A 58 -7.06 3.82 2.29
C GLU A 58 -8.15 4.73 1.70
N VAL A 59 -8.44 4.60 0.40
CA VAL A 59 -9.53 5.36 -0.22
C VAL A 59 -10.88 5.00 0.38
N LEU A 60 -11.23 3.71 0.44
CA LEU A 60 -12.51 3.23 0.98
C LEU A 60 -12.75 3.69 2.42
N SER A 61 -11.68 3.79 3.22
CA SER A 61 -11.74 4.20 4.63
C SER A 61 -11.61 5.71 4.84
N ASN A 62 -11.62 6.51 3.77
CA ASN A 62 -11.37 7.96 3.80
C ASN A 62 -10.08 8.32 4.57
N GLY A 63 -9.03 7.51 4.42
CA GLY A 63 -7.73 7.73 5.05
C GLY A 63 -7.59 7.21 6.48
N ARG A 64 -8.64 6.60 7.07
CA ARG A 64 -8.57 6.01 8.42
C ARG A 64 -7.58 4.85 8.51
N TYR A 65 -7.50 4.02 7.46
CA TYR A 65 -6.54 2.93 7.35
C TYR A 65 -5.55 3.23 6.22
N LYS A 66 -4.40 3.80 6.56
CA LYS A 66 -3.39 4.20 5.58
C LYS A 66 -2.62 2.99 5.04
N SER A 67 -2.37 3.01 3.74
CA SER A 67 -1.44 2.13 3.03
C SER A 67 -0.01 2.57 3.33
N VAL A 68 0.74 1.72 4.03
CA VAL A 68 2.05 2.05 4.62
C VAL A 68 3.18 1.72 3.65
N TRP A 69 4.18 2.62 3.60
CA TRP A 69 5.40 2.40 2.84
C TRP A 69 6.16 1.20 3.39
N HIS A 70 6.56 0.28 2.52
CA HIS A 70 7.35 -0.88 2.89
C HIS A 70 8.44 -1.16 1.85
N ARG A 71 9.51 -1.84 2.27
CA ARG A 71 10.67 -2.19 1.42
C ARG A 71 11.23 -3.55 1.83
N VAL A 72 12.06 -4.15 0.97
CA VAL A 72 12.80 -5.36 1.31
C VAL A 72 14.30 -5.11 1.12
N LEU A 73 15.07 -5.33 2.19
CA LEU A 73 16.54 -5.29 2.14
C LEU A 73 17.08 -6.58 1.52
N ALA A 74 18.19 -6.47 0.78
CA ALA A 74 18.93 -7.64 0.34
C ALA A 74 19.78 -8.20 1.49
N SER A 75 20.01 -9.51 1.50
CA SER A 75 20.89 -10.17 2.47
C SER A 75 22.00 -10.94 1.74
N ARG A 76 23.20 -11.00 2.32
CA ARG A 76 24.29 -11.88 1.82
C ARG A 76 24.13 -13.31 2.33
N ASP A 77 23.52 -13.47 3.51
CA ASP A 77 23.63 -14.68 4.32
C ASP A 77 22.34 -15.51 4.35
N GLY A 78 21.38 -15.21 3.46
CA GLY A 78 20.13 -15.94 3.39
C GLY A 78 19.27 -15.60 2.18
N ASN A 79 18.51 -16.59 1.72
CA ASN A 79 17.52 -16.42 0.66
C ASN A 79 16.12 -16.35 1.28
N ARG A 80 15.57 -15.14 1.41
CA ARG A 80 14.25 -14.91 2.03
C ARG A 80 13.12 -15.43 1.13
N ARG A 81 12.36 -16.42 1.60
CA ARG A 81 11.07 -16.81 0.99
C ARG A 81 10.03 -15.70 1.14
N SER A 82 9.23 -15.47 0.10
CA SER A 82 8.12 -14.52 0.11
C SER A 82 6.98 -15.01 -0.78
N ILE A 83 5.86 -15.38 -0.18
CA ILE A 83 4.63 -15.76 -0.90
C ILE A 83 3.57 -14.71 -0.53
N ALA A 84 3.37 -13.74 -1.42
CA ALA A 84 2.43 -12.64 -1.23
C ALA A 84 1.18 -12.84 -2.09
N SER A 85 0.02 -12.90 -1.45
CA SER A 85 -1.29 -12.94 -2.10
C SER A 85 -1.96 -11.58 -1.99
N PHE A 86 -2.45 -11.07 -3.13
CA PHE A 86 -3.07 -9.75 -3.24
C PHE A 86 -4.55 -9.92 -3.52
N TYR A 87 -5.39 -9.56 -2.55
CA TYR A 87 -6.84 -9.51 -2.73
C TYR A 87 -7.24 -8.12 -3.19
N ASN A 88 -7.43 -7.97 -4.50
CA ASN A 88 -7.67 -6.69 -5.16
C ASN A 88 -9.11 -6.56 -5.65
N PRO A 89 -9.62 -5.32 -5.80
CA PRO A 89 -10.87 -5.09 -6.50
C PRO A 89 -10.83 -5.61 -7.95
N SER A 90 -12.02 -5.81 -8.53
CA SER A 90 -12.14 -5.98 -9.98
C SER A 90 -11.58 -4.76 -10.71
N LEU A 91 -10.95 -4.95 -11.89
CA LEU A 91 -10.46 -3.84 -12.70
C LEU A 91 -11.56 -2.85 -13.11
N ASN A 92 -12.82 -3.30 -13.13
CA ASN A 92 -13.98 -2.45 -13.44
C ASN A 92 -14.68 -1.91 -12.18
N ALA A 93 -14.15 -2.18 -10.99
CA ALA A 93 -14.75 -1.68 -9.76
C ALA A 93 -14.57 -0.16 -9.64
N THR A 94 -15.67 0.54 -9.33
CA THR A 94 -15.63 1.93 -8.87
C THR A 94 -15.19 1.97 -7.41
N ILE A 95 -14.17 2.77 -7.13
CA ILE A 95 -13.59 2.95 -5.80
C ILE A 95 -13.83 4.41 -5.39
N ALA A 96 -14.41 4.60 -4.20
CA ALA A 96 -14.64 5.90 -3.57
C ALA A 96 -14.68 5.71 -2.05
N PRO A 97 -14.48 6.78 -1.25
CA PRO A 97 -14.69 6.70 0.20
C PRO A 97 -16.09 6.21 0.56
N ALA A 98 -16.20 5.34 1.56
CA ALA A 98 -17.50 4.86 2.03
C ALA A 98 -18.31 6.04 2.60
N PRO A 99 -19.58 6.25 2.20
CA PRO A 99 -20.37 7.43 2.60
C PRO A 99 -20.43 7.66 4.11
N GLN A 100 -20.58 6.59 4.89
CA GLN A 100 -20.66 6.64 6.36
C GLN A 100 -19.36 7.15 7.01
N LEU A 101 -18.22 6.95 6.34
CA LEU A 101 -16.91 7.40 6.79
C LEU A 101 -16.57 8.82 6.32
N ILE A 102 -17.40 9.41 5.46
CA ILE A 102 -17.38 10.85 5.15
C ILE A 102 -18.21 11.57 6.21
N GLU A 103 -19.44 11.11 6.48
CA GLU A 103 -20.37 11.71 7.47
C GLU A 103 -19.82 11.68 8.90
N SER A 104 -19.14 10.61 9.34
CA SER A 104 -18.55 10.60 10.69
C SER A 104 -17.43 11.64 10.91
N VAL A 105 -16.88 12.21 9.83
CA VAL A 105 -15.90 13.31 9.90
C VAL A 105 -16.62 14.67 9.97
N THR A 106 -17.87 14.79 9.47
CA THR A 106 -18.63 16.06 9.43
C THR A 106 -19.12 16.48 10.80
N GLU A 107 -19.42 15.51 11.66
CA GLU A 107 -19.85 15.80 13.03
C GLU A 107 -18.69 16.26 13.94
N VAL A 108 -17.44 15.92 13.60
CA VAL A 108 -16.26 16.18 14.45
C VAL A 108 -15.49 17.42 13.98
N ALA A 109 -15.42 17.65 12.68
CA ALA A 109 -14.76 18.82 12.09
C ALA A 109 -15.81 19.63 11.33
N ASN A 110 -16.13 20.85 11.80
CA ASN A 110 -17.03 21.81 11.13
C ASN A 110 -16.41 22.35 9.82
N ASP A 111 -15.97 21.48 8.92
CA ASP A 111 -15.35 21.81 7.65
C ASP A 111 -16.11 21.08 6.53
N HIS A 112 -16.52 21.82 5.50
CA HIS A 112 -17.43 21.35 4.45
C HIS A 112 -16.73 20.64 3.28
N ASP A 113 -15.41 20.44 3.34
CA ASP A 113 -14.62 19.79 2.29
C ASP A 113 -13.93 18.51 2.82
N GLN A 114 -14.69 17.42 2.94
CA GLN A 114 -14.29 16.23 3.74
C GLN A 114 -13.99 14.96 2.95
N GLN A 115 -14.19 14.99 1.65
CA GLN A 115 -13.82 13.87 0.79
C GLN A 115 -12.34 13.99 0.46
N ALA A 116 -11.49 13.32 1.24
CA ALA A 116 -10.03 13.38 1.05
C ALA A 116 -9.55 12.66 -0.21
N TYR A 117 -10.36 11.73 -0.76
CA TYR A 117 -9.99 10.91 -1.92
C TYR A 117 -11.07 10.93 -3.00
N PRO A 118 -10.69 10.97 -4.29
CA PRO A 118 -11.64 11.00 -5.39
C PRO A 118 -12.27 9.64 -5.67
N GLU A 119 -13.36 9.64 -6.43
CA GLU A 119 -13.92 8.44 -7.06
C GLU A 119 -13.17 8.12 -8.37
N PHE A 120 -12.87 6.84 -8.61
CA PHE A 120 -12.23 6.36 -9.83
C PHE A 120 -12.49 4.87 -10.10
N VAL A 121 -12.11 4.38 -11.29
CA VAL A 121 -12.13 2.94 -11.63
C VAL A 121 -10.78 2.30 -11.31
N PHE A 122 -10.77 1.12 -10.66
CA PHE A 122 -9.54 0.49 -10.20
C PHE A 122 -8.54 0.17 -11.34
N GLY A 123 -9.03 -0.23 -12.52
CA GLY A 123 -8.18 -0.47 -13.70
C GLY A 123 -7.41 0.77 -14.16
N ASP A 124 -8.03 1.96 -14.05
CA ASP A 124 -7.39 3.24 -14.36
C ASP A 124 -6.31 3.55 -13.31
N TYR A 125 -6.60 3.29 -12.03
CA TYR A 125 -5.63 3.43 -10.95
C TYR A 125 -4.40 2.55 -11.18
N MET A 126 -4.61 1.28 -11.57
CA MET A 126 -3.53 0.35 -11.87
C MET A 126 -2.66 0.83 -13.04
N SER A 127 -3.25 1.48 -14.05
CA SER A 127 -2.53 2.06 -15.18
C SER A 127 -1.63 3.24 -14.77
N VAL A 128 -2.05 4.05 -13.79
CA VAL A 128 -1.21 5.07 -13.16
C VAL A 128 -0.13 4.42 -12.31
N TYR A 129 -0.51 3.49 -11.44
CA TYR A 129 0.38 2.85 -10.48
C TYR A 129 1.55 2.12 -11.15
N ALA A 130 1.32 1.39 -12.24
CA ALA A 130 2.36 0.67 -12.96
C ALA A 130 3.53 1.58 -13.39
N LYS A 131 3.26 2.87 -13.66
CA LYS A 131 4.26 3.86 -14.06
C LYS A 131 4.93 4.57 -12.87
N HIS A 132 4.25 4.63 -11.72
CA HIS A 132 4.64 5.45 -10.56
C HIS A 132 4.80 4.65 -9.26
N LYS A 133 4.92 3.32 -9.34
CA LYS A 133 4.96 2.40 -8.18
C LYS A 133 5.94 2.85 -7.08
N PHE A 134 7.12 3.32 -7.48
CA PHE A 134 8.22 3.69 -6.57
C PHE A 134 8.35 5.21 -6.36
N LEU A 135 7.39 5.99 -6.86
CA LEU A 135 7.29 7.43 -6.65
C LEU A 135 6.25 7.71 -5.54
N PRO A 136 6.18 8.95 -5.01
CA PRO A 136 5.19 9.31 -3.99
C PRO A 136 3.78 8.82 -4.32
N LYS A 137 3.05 8.36 -3.31
CA LYS A 137 1.73 7.74 -3.46
C LYS A 137 0.66 8.79 -3.73
N GLU A 138 0.76 9.93 -3.05
CA GLU A 138 -0.26 10.97 -2.98
C GLU A 138 -0.63 11.51 -4.36
N PRO A 139 0.33 11.80 -5.28
CA PRO A 139 0.00 12.23 -6.64
C PRO A 139 -0.80 11.21 -7.45
N ARG A 140 -0.77 9.91 -7.11
CA ARG A 140 -1.50 8.88 -7.87
C ARG A 140 -3.02 9.04 -7.74
N PHE A 141 -3.49 9.45 -6.56
CA PHE A 141 -4.93 9.68 -6.31
C PHE A 141 -5.48 10.84 -7.13
N GLN A 142 -4.67 11.86 -7.40
CA GLN A 142 -5.06 12.95 -8.29
C GLN A 142 -4.90 12.57 -9.76
N ALA A 143 -3.82 11.87 -10.13
CA ALA A 143 -3.54 11.53 -11.53
C ALA A 143 -4.59 10.59 -12.14
N VAL A 144 -5.19 9.69 -11.36
CA VAL A 144 -6.22 8.77 -11.86
C VAL A 144 -7.48 9.50 -12.33
N THR A 145 -7.82 10.66 -11.77
CA THR A 145 -9.01 11.42 -12.17
C THR A 145 -8.84 12.13 -13.52
N ALA A 146 -7.60 12.31 -13.98
CA ALA A 146 -7.29 12.93 -15.26
C ALA A 146 -7.40 11.95 -16.44
N ILE A 147 -7.60 10.66 -16.18
CA ILE A 147 -7.83 9.66 -17.23
C ILE A 147 -9.23 9.90 -17.81
N LYS A 148 -9.26 10.48 -19.02
CA LYS A 148 -10.50 10.70 -19.77
C LYS A 148 -11.03 9.35 -20.27
N LYS A 149 -12.32 9.12 -20.07
CA LYS A 149 -13.07 8.04 -20.72
C LYS A 149 -13.28 8.35 -22.21
#